data_AF-A0A969DQA0-F1
#
_entry.id   AF-A0A969DQA0-F1
#
_cell.length_a   1.000
_cell.length_b   1.000
_cell.length_c   1.000
_cell.angle_alpha   90.00
_cell.angle_beta   90.00
_cell.angle_gamma   90.00
#
_symmetry.space_group_name_H-M   'P 1'
#
loop_
_entity.id
_entity.type
_entity.pdbx_description
1 polymer ?
#
loop_
_entity_poly.entity_id
_entity_poly.type
_entity_poly.pdbx_seq_one_letter_code
_entity_poly.pdbx_strand_id
1 'polypeptide(L)'
;MLQKTIILALILIAAASCKPFKIPDRVETDITIVETLRDTTVYLTDSASIRALVVCDSLGQVQIKEIQSLRSGKHIKPPDIKIIRISPVQSIIESTCKIDSQAVYLKIKDREINNMTTVTKTIIKKRPWTAWQKAQLWFGRLSFVGLIIYLGFVTGLFKMILKAIKPI
;
A
#
# COMPACT_ATOMS: atom_id res chain seq x y z
N MET A 1 -27.61 -45.38 -38.71
CA MET A 1 -26.49 -44.43 -38.48
C MET A 1 -26.89 -43.24 -37.59
N LEU A 2 -28.11 -42.70 -37.75
CA LEU A 2 -28.64 -41.55 -37.01
C LEU A 2 -28.57 -41.63 -35.47
N GLN A 3 -28.75 -42.81 -34.88
CA GLN A 3 -28.68 -42.98 -33.43
C GLN A 3 -27.26 -42.86 -32.86
N LYS A 4 -26.25 -43.30 -33.61
CA LYS A 4 -24.83 -43.18 -33.18
C LYS A 4 -24.36 -41.72 -33.26
N THR A 5 -24.86 -40.96 -34.23
CA THR A 5 -24.52 -39.53 -34.41
C THR A 5 -25.15 -38.65 -33.33
N ILE A 6 -26.37 -38.96 -32.86
CA ILE A 6 -27.03 -38.23 -31.77
C ILE A 6 -26.28 -38.39 -30.44
N ILE A 7 -25.84 -39.62 -30.10
CA ILE A 7 -25.08 -39.87 -28.87
C ILE A 7 -23.72 -39.17 -28.92
N LEU A 8 -23.04 -39.20 -30.07
CA LEU A 8 -21.76 -38.52 -30.24
C LEU A 8 -21.90 -36.99 -30.12
N ALA A 9 -22.96 -36.42 -30.68
CA ALA A 9 -23.26 -34.99 -30.58
C ALA A 9 -23.59 -34.56 -29.14
N LEU A 10 -24.34 -35.36 -28.39
CA LEU A 10 -24.67 -35.09 -26.99
C LEU A 10 -23.43 -35.03 -26.09
N ILE A 11 -22.47 -35.95 -26.32
CA ILE A 11 -21.18 -35.99 -25.62
C ILE A 11 -20.34 -34.75 -25.95
N LEU A 12 -20.33 -34.33 -27.23
CA LEU A 12 -19.58 -33.17 -27.68
C LEU A 12 -20.12 -31.86 -27.05
N ILE A 13 -21.44 -31.71 -26.96
CA ILE A 13 -22.10 -30.53 -26.39
C ILE A 13 -21.86 -30.45 -24.87
N ALA A 14 -21.90 -31.59 -24.17
CA ALA A 14 -21.59 -31.65 -22.74
C ALA A 14 -20.12 -31.30 -22.43
N ALA A 15 -19.19 -31.68 -23.31
CA ALA A 15 -17.78 -31.32 -23.18
C ALA A 15 -17.52 -29.82 -23.45
N ALA A 16 -18.25 -29.22 -24.38
CA ALA A 16 -18.11 -27.80 -24.75
C ALA A 16 -18.72 -26.82 -23.71
N SER A 17 -19.72 -27.26 -22.94
CA SER A 17 -20.48 -26.38 -22.04
C SER A 17 -19.86 -26.18 -20.65
N CYS A 18 -18.75 -26.85 -20.32
CA CYS A 18 -18.15 -26.78 -18.99
C CYS A 18 -17.08 -25.67 -18.91
N LYS A 19 -17.47 -24.41 -19.13
CA LYS A 19 -16.62 -23.25 -18.79
C LYS A 19 -16.98 -22.79 -17.38
N PRO A 20 -16.11 -22.97 -16.37
CA PRO A 20 -16.41 -22.50 -15.02
C PRO A 20 -16.48 -20.97 -15.01
N PHE A 21 -17.69 -20.45 -14.81
CA PHE A 21 -17.92 -19.03 -14.57
C PHE A 21 -17.24 -18.64 -13.24
N LYS A 22 -16.26 -17.75 -13.31
CA LYS A 22 -15.46 -17.32 -12.17
C LYS A 22 -16.14 -16.11 -11.54
N ILE A 23 -16.81 -16.31 -10.41
CA ILE A 23 -17.41 -15.23 -9.61
C ILE A 23 -16.33 -14.71 -8.64
N PRO A 24 -15.92 -13.42 -8.71
CA PRO A 24 -14.98 -12.85 -7.76
C PRO A 24 -15.68 -12.48 -6.44
N ASP A 25 -15.64 -13.36 -5.44
CA ASP A 25 -16.22 -13.16 -4.11
C ASP A 25 -15.14 -13.02 -3.03
N ARG A 26 -14.43 -11.89 -3.01
CA ARG A 26 -13.93 -11.18 -1.80
C ARG A 26 -12.92 -10.11 -2.23
N VAL A 27 -13.23 -8.87 -1.87
CA VAL A 27 -12.23 -7.79 -1.84
C VAL A 27 -11.54 -7.91 -0.48
N GLU A 28 -10.33 -8.45 -0.46
CA GLU A 28 -9.46 -8.39 0.72
C GLU A 28 -8.62 -7.10 0.59
N THR A 29 -8.83 -6.19 1.54
CA THR A 29 -8.21 -4.87 1.55
C THR A 29 -6.87 -4.97 2.29
N ASP A 30 -5.78 -5.25 1.58
CA ASP A 30 -4.45 -5.21 2.19
C ASP A 30 -3.95 -3.76 2.19
N ILE A 31 -3.77 -3.22 3.40
CA ILE A 31 -3.18 -1.90 3.63
C ILE A 31 -1.66 -2.09 3.55
N THR A 32 -1.06 -1.86 2.37
CA THR A 32 0.40 -1.82 2.25
C THR A 32 0.88 -0.40 2.53
N ILE A 33 1.50 -0.19 3.68
CA ILE A 33 2.20 1.05 4.00
C ILE A 33 3.54 1.00 3.25
N VAL A 34 3.66 1.80 2.19
CA VAL A 34 4.92 1.94 1.46
C VAL A 34 5.68 3.11 2.09
N GLU A 35 6.66 2.79 2.93
CA GLU A 35 7.60 3.78 3.45
C GLU A 35 8.65 4.08 2.37
N THR A 36 8.52 5.21 1.69
CA THR A 36 9.58 5.68 0.79
C THR A 36 10.66 6.40 1.59
N LEU A 37 11.74 5.70 1.90
CA LEU A 37 12.96 6.31 2.44
C LEU A 37 13.54 7.29 1.42
N ARG A 38 13.45 8.60 1.70
CA ARG A 38 14.13 9.63 0.93
C ARG A 38 15.41 10.04 1.67
N ASP A 39 16.55 9.60 1.16
CA ASP A 39 17.87 10.12 1.53
C ASP A 39 18.06 11.53 0.93
N THR A 40 17.39 12.51 1.52
CA THR A 40 17.62 13.92 1.20
C THR A 40 17.92 14.68 2.47
N THR A 41 19.13 15.24 2.54
CA THR A 41 19.47 16.26 3.54
C THR A 41 18.59 17.48 3.29
N VAL A 42 17.62 17.72 4.18
CA VAL A 42 16.76 18.88 4.08
C VAL A 42 17.53 20.09 4.58
N TYR A 43 18.01 20.93 3.67
CA TYR A 43 18.62 22.22 4.01
C TYR A 43 17.51 23.21 4.39
N LEU A 44 17.24 23.36 5.69
CA LEU A 44 16.44 24.48 6.18
C LEU A 44 17.34 25.71 6.32
N THR A 45 17.17 26.68 5.44
CA THR A 45 17.75 28.01 5.62
C THR A 45 16.89 28.79 6.63
N ASP A 46 17.41 28.98 7.83
CA ASP A 46 16.81 29.86 8.84
C ASP A 46 17.86 30.85 9.35
N SER A 47 17.45 32.07 9.67
CA SER A 47 18.37 33.15 10.09
C SER A 47 17.73 34.00 11.18
N ALA A 48 18.50 34.30 12.22
CA ALA A 48 18.16 35.28 13.23
C ALA A 48 19.23 36.37 13.26
N SER A 49 18.82 37.61 13.52
CA SER A 49 19.74 38.76 13.52
C SER A 49 19.38 39.75 14.61
N ILE A 50 20.39 40.39 15.17
CA ILE A 50 20.23 41.44 16.17
C ILE A 50 21.08 42.64 15.79
N ARG A 51 20.51 43.83 16.01
CA ARG A 51 21.20 45.11 15.83
C ARG A 51 21.07 45.90 17.11
N ALA A 52 22.20 46.26 17.70
CA ALA A 52 22.26 46.99 18.95
C ALA A 52 23.28 48.13 18.85
N LEU A 53 22.97 49.25 19.50
CA LEU A 53 23.88 50.36 19.67
C LEU A 53 24.75 50.09 20.90
N VAL A 54 26.05 50.08 20.67
CA VAL A 54 27.05 49.81 21.70
C VAL A 54 27.85 51.08 21.94
N VAL A 55 28.02 51.46 23.20
CA VAL A 55 28.71 52.69 23.62
C VAL A 55 29.80 52.36 24.62
N CYS A 56 30.94 53.03 24.51
CA CYS A 56 32.00 52.95 25.51
C CYS A 56 31.84 54.05 26.56
N ASP A 57 31.97 53.68 27.82
CA ASP A 57 32.11 54.61 28.93
C ASP A 57 33.55 55.19 28.98
N SER A 58 33.70 56.29 29.69
CA SER A 58 34.96 56.97 30.05
C SER A 58 36.06 56.04 30.59
N LEU A 59 35.67 54.94 31.24
CA LEU A 59 36.57 53.90 31.77
C LEU A 59 36.95 52.83 30.72
N GLY A 60 36.60 53.01 29.44
CA GLY A 60 36.84 52.03 28.37
C GLY A 60 35.89 50.83 28.38
N GLN A 61 34.80 50.89 29.15
CA GLN A 61 33.86 49.79 29.32
C GLN A 61 32.77 49.83 28.26
N VAL A 62 32.55 48.71 27.59
CA VAL A 62 31.54 48.56 26.53
C VAL A 62 30.18 48.25 27.16
N GLN A 63 29.15 49.03 26.85
CA GLN A 63 27.77 48.82 27.28
C GLN A 63 26.78 48.88 26.11
N ILE A 64 25.71 48.09 26.20
CA ILE A 64 24.61 48.15 25.23
C ILE A 64 23.68 49.29 25.66
N LYS A 65 23.57 50.33 24.82
CA LYS A 65 22.69 51.48 25.10
C LYS A 65 21.27 51.21 24.63
N GLU A 66 21.11 50.56 23.48
CA GLU A 66 19.80 50.31 22.88
C GLU A 66 19.83 49.11 21.94
N ILE A 67 18.74 48.34 21.91
CA ILE A 67 18.52 47.27 20.92
C ILE A 67 17.60 47.83 19.83
N GLN A 68 18.15 48.12 18.65
CA GLN A 68 17.43 48.75 17.55
C GLN A 68 16.49 47.78 16.82
N SER A 69 16.93 46.54 16.63
CA SER A 69 16.11 45.54 15.95
C SER A 69 16.47 44.12 16.36
N LEU A 70 15.44 43.33 16.60
CA LEU A 70 15.53 41.92 16.92
C LEU A 70 14.71 41.14 15.89
N ARG A 71 15.38 40.31 15.07
CA ARG A 71 14.70 39.42 14.11
C ARG A 71 14.88 37.98 14.53
N SER A 72 13.75 37.32 14.75
CA SER A 72 13.68 35.87 14.98
C SER A 72 13.55 35.15 13.64
N GLY A 73 14.21 34.00 13.54
CA GLY A 73 13.92 33.03 12.49
C GLY A 73 12.64 32.26 12.77
N LYS A 74 12.25 31.38 11.85
CA LYS A 74 11.06 30.53 11.99
C LYS A 74 11.27 29.40 13.02
N HIS A 75 12.51 28.98 13.19
CA HIS A 75 12.96 27.89 14.04
C HIS A 75 14.09 28.31 15.01
N ILE A 76 14.73 29.46 14.75
CA ILE A 76 15.77 30.05 15.59
C ILE A 76 15.17 31.15 16.46
N LYS A 77 15.34 31.04 17.77
CA LYS A 77 15.00 32.09 18.73
C LYS A 77 15.92 33.30 18.55
N PRO A 78 15.48 34.51 18.94
CA PRO A 78 16.35 35.67 18.92
C PRO A 78 17.67 35.41 19.66
N PRO A 79 18.82 35.86 19.12
CA PRO A 79 20.10 35.75 19.80
C PRO A 79 20.09 36.48 21.14
N ASP A 80 20.67 35.86 22.15
CA ASP A 80 20.98 36.48 23.43
C ASP A 80 22.37 37.13 23.34
N ILE A 81 22.46 38.42 23.69
CA ILE A 81 23.74 39.15 23.68
C ILE A 81 24.21 39.32 25.11
N LYS A 82 25.46 38.93 25.34
CA LYS A 82 26.16 39.18 26.60
C LYS A 82 27.46 39.91 26.33
N ILE A 83 27.76 40.90 27.16
CA ILE A 83 29.07 41.55 27.18
C ILE A 83 29.87 40.89 28.30
N ILE A 84 30.91 40.17 27.94
CA ILE A 84 31.83 39.53 28.89
C ILE A 84 33.05 40.43 29.05
N ARG A 85 33.35 40.79 30.30
CA ARG A 85 34.55 41.56 30.65
C ARG A 85 35.73 40.61 30.84
N ILE A 86 36.85 40.92 30.21
CA ILE A 86 38.10 40.15 30.36
C ILE A 86 39.15 40.97 31.11
N SER A 87 39.14 42.29 30.94
CA SER A 87 40.09 43.22 31.56
C SER A 87 39.42 44.59 31.68
N PRO A 88 39.90 45.52 32.54
CA PRO A 88 39.40 46.90 32.60
C PRO A 88 39.30 47.62 31.25
N VAL A 89 40.07 47.19 30.23
CA VAL A 89 40.12 47.82 28.90
C VAL A 89 39.53 46.93 27.78
N GLN A 90 39.24 45.64 28.07
CA GLN A 90 38.81 44.68 27.03
C GLN A 90 37.49 44.00 27.40
N SER A 91 36.53 44.13 26.49
CA SER A 91 35.21 43.50 26.57
C SER A 91 34.92 42.74 25.27
N ILE A 92 34.37 41.55 25.37
CA ILE A 92 33.91 40.75 24.23
C ILE A 92 32.39 40.75 24.19
N ILE A 93 31.85 40.87 22.98
CA ILE A 93 30.41 40.72 22.73
C ILE A 93 30.18 39.28 22.28
N GLU A 94 29.51 38.50 23.12
CA GLU A 94 29.07 37.15 22.80
C GLU A 94 27.61 37.19 22.38
N SER A 95 27.29 36.62 21.21
CA SER A 95 25.93 36.47 20.71
C SER A 95 25.63 34.99 20.56
N THR A 96 24.75 34.47 21.42
CA THR A 96 24.37 33.04 21.40
C THR A 96 22.96 32.85 20.86
N CYS A 97 22.82 32.00 19.85
CA CYS A 97 21.52 31.58 19.33
C CYS A 97 21.25 30.15 19.78
N LYS A 98 20.08 29.89 20.38
CA LYS A 98 19.65 28.52 20.71
C LYS A 98 18.65 28.04 19.66
N ILE A 99 18.95 26.90 19.05
CA ILE A 99 18.04 26.18 18.16
C ILE A 99 17.65 24.86 18.84
N ASP A 100 16.37 24.50 18.75
CA ASP A 100 15.89 23.21 19.24
C ASP A 100 15.98 22.18 18.11
N SER A 101 17.11 21.48 18.04
CA SER A 101 17.36 20.47 17.01
C SER A 101 16.37 19.30 17.10
N GLN A 102 15.89 18.96 18.30
CA GLN A 102 14.97 17.86 18.52
C GLN A 102 13.56 18.20 18.03
N ALA A 103 13.07 19.40 18.32
CA ALA A 103 11.78 19.85 17.80
C ALA A 103 11.78 19.95 16.26
N VAL A 104 12.88 20.39 15.66
CA VAL A 104 13.04 20.40 14.20
C VAL A 104 13.02 18.96 13.64
N TYR A 105 13.74 18.04 14.26
CA TYR A 105 13.76 16.62 13.87
C TYR A 105 12.38 15.97 13.94
N LEU A 106 11.67 16.12 15.07
CA LEU A 106 10.34 15.54 15.26
C LEU A 106 9.33 16.06 14.23
N LYS A 107 9.36 17.37 13.95
CA LYS A 107 8.47 17.97 12.95
C LYS A 107 8.72 17.47 11.53
N ILE A 108 9.98 17.22 11.18
CA ILE A 108 10.34 16.62 9.88
C ILE A 108 9.85 15.17 9.84
N LYS A 109 10.04 14.40 10.91
CA LYS A 109 9.59 13.01 11.02
C LYS A 109 8.07 12.87 10.93
N ASP A 110 7.31 13.71 11.62
CA ASP A 110 5.84 13.73 11.56
C ASP A 110 5.35 14.08 10.15
N ARG A 111 6.00 15.04 9.47
CA ARG A 111 5.69 15.36 8.07
C ARG A 111 5.92 14.14 7.17
N GLU A 112 6.97 13.36 7.40
CA GLU A 112 7.24 12.16 6.62
C GLU A 112 6.16 11.10 6.82
N ILE A 113 5.74 10.87 8.07
CA ILE A 113 4.62 9.96 8.38
C ILE A 113 3.35 10.37 7.64
N ASN A 114 3.04 11.67 7.60
CA ASN A 114 1.86 12.17 6.90
C ASN A 114 1.95 12.07 5.37
N ASN A 115 3.17 12.06 4.81
CA ASN A 115 3.39 11.94 3.37
C ASN A 115 3.42 10.48 2.89
N MET A 116 3.41 9.50 3.80
CA MET A 116 3.31 8.09 3.44
C MET A 116 1.99 7.83 2.72
N THR A 117 2.07 7.50 1.43
CA THR A 117 0.89 7.16 0.65
C THR A 117 0.43 5.77 1.04
N THR A 118 -0.71 5.68 1.72
CA THR A 118 -1.36 4.38 1.99
C THR A 118 -1.92 3.85 0.67
N VAL A 119 -1.19 2.93 0.04
CA VAL A 119 -1.67 2.28 -1.19
C VAL A 119 -2.55 1.10 -0.78
N THR A 120 -3.85 1.30 -0.84
CA THR A 120 -4.82 0.21 -0.68
C THR A 120 -4.79 -0.65 -1.94
N LYS A 121 -4.15 -1.82 -1.89
CA LYS A 121 -4.22 -2.81 -2.98
C LYS A 121 -5.42 -3.72 -2.70
N THR A 122 -6.47 -3.59 -3.51
CA THR A 122 -7.59 -4.52 -3.49
C THR A 122 -7.18 -5.82 -4.19
N ILE A 123 -6.80 -6.82 -3.41
CA ILE A 123 -6.48 -8.14 -3.95
C ILE A 123 -7.80 -8.88 -4.14
N ILE A 124 -8.18 -9.13 -5.39
CA ILE A 124 -9.34 -9.94 -5.73
C ILE A 124 -8.99 -11.41 -5.47
N LYS A 125 -9.35 -11.92 -4.29
CA LYS A 125 -9.09 -13.30 -3.92
C LYS A 125 -10.17 -14.20 -4.51
N LYS A 126 -9.76 -15.22 -5.25
CA LYS A 126 -10.70 -16.25 -5.75
C LYS A 126 -11.20 -17.07 -4.57
N ARG A 127 -12.51 -17.11 -4.36
CA ARG A 127 -13.16 -17.98 -3.37
C ARG A 127 -12.83 -19.44 -3.68
N PRO A 128 -12.24 -20.21 -2.75
CA PRO A 128 -12.05 -21.63 -2.95
C PRO A 128 -13.43 -22.32 -3.00
N TRP A 129 -13.61 -23.28 -3.90
CA TRP A 129 -14.85 -24.06 -3.99
C TRP A 129 -15.10 -24.80 -2.69
N THR A 130 -16.31 -24.67 -2.16
CA THR A 130 -16.75 -25.40 -0.97
C THR A 130 -16.71 -26.91 -1.26
N ALA A 131 -16.32 -27.73 -0.28
CA ALA A 131 -16.26 -29.18 -0.43
C ALA A 131 -17.58 -29.77 -0.98
N TRP A 132 -18.71 -29.17 -0.59
CA TRP A 132 -20.04 -29.50 -1.10
C TRP A 132 -20.21 -29.25 -2.60
N GLN A 133 -19.73 -28.11 -3.11
CA GLN A 133 -19.77 -27.79 -4.54
C GLN A 133 -18.90 -28.77 -5.35
N LYS A 134 -17.75 -29.17 -4.79
CA LYS A 134 -16.90 -30.21 -5.39
C LYS A 134 -17.61 -31.57 -5.43
N ALA A 135 -18.30 -31.95 -4.35
CA ALA A 135 -19.08 -33.18 -4.30
C ALA A 135 -20.20 -33.17 -5.34
N GLN A 136 -20.96 -32.08 -5.46
CA GLN A 136 -22.05 -31.95 -6.44
C GLN A 136 -21.55 -32.06 -7.89
N LEU A 137 -20.40 -31.44 -8.20
CA LEU A 137 -19.75 -31.59 -9.51
C LEU A 137 -19.35 -33.05 -9.80
N TRP A 138 -18.87 -33.77 -8.78
CA TRP A 138 -18.49 -35.16 -8.91
C TRP A 138 -19.69 -36.08 -9.16
N PHE A 139 -20.79 -35.89 -8.42
CA PHE A 139 -22.04 -36.61 -8.65
C PHE A 139 -22.65 -36.34 -10.03
N GLY A 140 -22.59 -35.08 -10.50
CA GLY A 140 -23.04 -34.73 -11.86
C GLY A 140 -22.25 -35.48 -12.94
N ARG A 141 -20.93 -35.60 -12.78
CA ARG A 141 -20.08 -36.37 -13.71
C ARG A 141 -20.42 -37.87 -13.67
N LEU A 142 -20.63 -38.44 -12.48
CA LEU A 142 -20.94 -39.85 -12.33
C LEU A 142 -22.30 -40.21 -12.95
N SER A 143 -23.31 -39.35 -12.73
CA SER A 143 -24.64 -39.50 -13.33
C SER A 143 -24.59 -39.45 -14.86
N PHE A 144 -23.81 -38.54 -15.44
CA PHE A 144 -23.69 -38.42 -16.90
C PHE A 144 -23.04 -39.66 -17.53
N VAL A 145 -22.00 -40.22 -16.90
CA VAL A 145 -21.37 -41.47 -17.35
C VAL A 145 -22.35 -42.64 -17.27
N GLY A 146 -23.12 -42.74 -16.18
CA GLY A 146 -24.15 -43.77 -16.02
C GLY A 146 -25.21 -43.72 -17.13
N LEU A 147 -25.65 -42.51 -17.52
CA LEU A 147 -26.62 -42.32 -18.59
C LEU A 147 -26.09 -42.78 -19.97
N ILE A 148 -24.81 -42.54 -20.26
CA ILE A 148 -24.18 -43.00 -21.51
C ILE A 148 -24.14 -44.54 -21.55
N ILE A 149 -23.76 -45.18 -20.44
CA ILE A 149 -23.72 -46.65 -20.36
C ILE A 149 -25.12 -47.25 -20.54
N TYR A 150 -26.13 -46.67 -19.88
CA TYR A 150 -27.51 -47.11 -20.00
C TYR A 150 -28.03 -47.02 -21.44
N LEU A 151 -27.81 -45.89 -22.12
CA LEU A 151 -28.19 -45.74 -23.53
C LEU A 151 -27.43 -46.74 -24.42
N GLY A 152 -26.13 -46.96 -24.18
CA GLY A 152 -25.36 -47.98 -24.88
C GLY A 152 -25.93 -49.40 -24.71
N PHE A 153 -26.35 -49.76 -23.50
CA PHE A 153 -26.93 -51.06 -23.19
C PHE A 153 -28.31 -51.25 -23.85
N VAL A 154 -29.21 -50.27 -23.72
CA VAL A 154 -30.55 -50.32 -24.33
C VAL A 154 -30.46 -50.44 -25.85
N THR A 155 -29.55 -49.68 -26.48
CA THR A 155 -29.36 -49.76 -27.94
C THR A 155 -28.70 -51.07 -28.38
N GLY A 156 -27.85 -51.67 -27.54
CA GLY A 156 -27.28 -53.01 -27.74
C GLY A 156 -28.35 -54.11 -27.68
N LEU A 157 -29.20 -54.09 -26.65
CA LEU A 157 -30.33 -55.00 -26.50
C LEU A 157 -31.33 -54.87 -27.67
N PHE A 158 -31.67 -53.63 -28.05
CA PHE A 158 -32.57 -53.38 -29.17
C PHE A 158 -32.03 -53.95 -30.49
N LYS A 159 -30.72 -53.83 -30.74
CA LYS A 159 -30.07 -54.45 -31.90
C LYS A 159 -30.08 -55.97 -31.85
N MET A 160 -29.87 -56.56 -30.69
CA MET A 160 -29.89 -58.01 -30.50
C MET A 160 -31.30 -58.58 -30.76
N ILE A 161 -32.34 -57.89 -30.28
CA ILE A 161 -33.74 -58.24 -30.51
C ILE A 161 -34.10 -58.11 -32.00
N LEU A 162 -33.70 -57.03 -32.67
CA LEU A 162 -33.91 -56.88 -34.11
C LEU A 162 -33.20 -57.96 -34.94
N LYS A 163 -31.99 -58.37 -34.53
CA LYS A 163 -31.24 -59.47 -35.18
C LYS A 163 -31.91 -60.83 -34.97
N ALA A 164 -32.61 -61.03 -33.85
CA ALA A 164 -33.37 -62.24 -33.59
C ALA A 164 -34.70 -62.31 -34.38
N ILE A 165 -35.31 -61.16 -34.70
CA ILE A 165 -36.60 -61.08 -35.41
C ILE A 165 -36.44 -61.18 -36.95
N LYS A 166 -35.27 -60.87 -37.51
CA LYS A 166 -35.01 -61.00 -38.95
C LYS A 166 -33.74 -61.82 -39.21
N PRO A 167 -33.81 -63.16 -39.15
CA PRO A 167 -32.69 -64.04 -39.45
C PRO A 167 -32.68 -64.40 -40.94
N ILE A 168 -32.42 -63.42 -41.81
CA ILE A 168 -32.06 -63.62 -43.23
C ILE A 168 -30.87 -62.72 -43.53
#